data_AF-A0AAJ2USX4-F1
#
_entry.id   AF-A0AAJ2USX4-F1
#
_cell.length_a   1.000
_cell.length_b   1.000
_cell.length_c   1.000
_cell.angle_alpha   90.00
_cell.angle_beta   90.00
_cell.angle_gamma   90.00
#
_symmetry.space_group_name_H-M   'P 1'
#
loop_
_entity.id
_entity.type
_entity.pdbx_description
1 polymer ?
#
loop_
_entity_poly.entity_id
_entity_poly.type
_entity_poly.pdbx_seq_one_letter_code
_entity_poly.pdbx_strand_id
1 'polypeptide(L)'
;MVGVACLALAVTGCTDNSRAAEAGHARRASTAPQPTSSPAFTPAQAREALARYSKTNNLARLSQDRALLDSVEGGPRYAMSLADIQEDEALPEADREPYRPWSYDLSATDLYIPRLKDGQQRWFAAVTRAGSLQQYARVLIMAQSTQSKQWEMVTTIDLDDPEQLPQIALDKDGYATAVDATSSSLAAPVGVLRSAVTDNYATGGE
;
A
#
# COMPACT_ATOMS: atom_id res chain seq x y z
N MET A 1 16.59 -76.36 6.45
CA MET A 1 17.88 -76.59 7.12
C MET A 1 18.30 -75.25 7.71
N VAL A 2 18.33 -75.14 9.05
CA VAL A 2 19.09 -74.19 9.91
C VAL A 2 18.94 -72.69 9.59
N GLY A 3 18.59 -71.76 10.49
CA GLY A 3 18.62 -71.71 11.95
C GLY A 3 18.94 -70.26 12.34
N VAL A 4 18.18 -69.70 13.28
CA VAL A 4 18.34 -68.35 13.86
C VAL A 4 19.67 -68.26 14.63
N ALA A 5 20.36 -67.12 14.60
CA ALA A 5 21.27 -66.70 15.66
C ALA A 5 21.37 -65.17 15.75
N CYS A 6 20.83 -64.62 16.84
CA CYS A 6 21.16 -63.28 17.33
C CYS A 6 22.62 -63.23 17.77
N LEU A 7 23.34 -62.15 17.46
CA LEU A 7 24.46 -61.70 18.26
C LEU A 7 24.27 -60.23 18.62
N ALA A 8 24.08 -59.98 19.92
CA ALA A 8 24.23 -58.69 20.53
C ALA A 8 25.73 -58.37 20.65
N LEU A 9 26.12 -57.16 20.24
CA LEU A 9 27.40 -56.57 20.62
C LEU A 9 27.11 -55.31 21.41
N ALA A 10 27.30 -55.41 22.72
CA ALA A 10 27.42 -54.27 23.60
C ALA A 10 28.81 -53.65 23.40
N VAL A 11 28.87 -52.35 23.12
CA VAL A 11 30.08 -51.55 23.28
C VAL A 11 29.77 -50.48 24.33
N THR A 12 30.41 -50.62 25.48
CA THR A 12 30.56 -49.57 26.50
C THR A 12 31.73 -48.68 26.08
N GLY A 13 31.58 -47.36 26.20
CA GLY A 13 32.69 -46.45 25.93
C GLY A 13 32.35 -44.98 26.07
N CYS A 14 32.55 -44.46 27.28
CA CYS A 14 32.88 -43.07 27.65
C CYS A 14 31.88 -41.95 27.34
N THR A 15 31.34 -41.43 28.44
CA THR A 15 30.72 -40.13 28.59
C THR A 15 31.65 -39.00 28.13
N ASP A 16 31.15 -38.11 27.28
CA ASP A 16 31.52 -36.70 27.36
C ASP A 16 30.30 -35.83 27.08
N ASN A 17 29.82 -35.21 28.15
CA ASN A 17 28.66 -34.35 28.17
C ASN A 17 29.08 -32.95 27.71
N SER A 18 29.16 -32.75 26.40
CA SER A 18 29.36 -31.42 25.82
C SER A 18 28.11 -31.02 25.05
N ARG A 19 27.26 -30.25 25.73
CA ARG A 19 26.12 -29.52 25.14
C ARG A 19 26.60 -28.85 23.85
N ALA A 20 25.97 -29.20 22.74
CA ALA A 20 26.01 -28.38 21.55
C ALA A 20 25.50 -26.99 21.93
N ALA A 21 26.42 -26.02 21.94
CA ALA A 21 26.06 -24.62 22.01
C ALA A 21 25.29 -24.30 20.72
N GLU A 22 23.97 -24.18 20.85
CA GLU A 22 23.15 -23.48 19.87
C GLU A 22 23.77 -22.09 19.71
N ALA A 23 24.36 -21.84 18.54
CA ALA A 23 24.78 -20.52 18.13
C ALA A 23 23.51 -19.67 17.97
N GLY A 24 23.06 -19.08 19.07
CA GLY A 24 22.04 -18.06 19.08
C GLY A 24 22.50 -16.97 18.12
N HIS A 25 21.78 -16.81 17.01
CA HIS A 25 21.84 -15.60 16.22
C HIS A 25 21.43 -14.45 17.13
N ALA A 26 22.41 -13.81 17.76
CA ALA A 26 22.23 -12.55 18.44
C ALA A 26 21.70 -11.57 17.39
N ARG A 27 20.39 -11.35 17.42
CA ARG A 27 19.70 -10.34 16.63
C ARG A 27 20.43 -9.03 16.85
N ARG A 28 21.19 -8.59 15.84
CA ARG A 28 21.89 -7.32 15.86
C ARG A 28 20.83 -6.26 16.15
N ALA A 29 20.91 -5.62 17.31
CA ALA A 29 19.98 -4.57 17.68
C ALA A 29 20.08 -3.47 16.61
N SER A 30 18.98 -3.25 15.89
CA SER A 30 18.87 -2.14 14.97
C SER A 30 18.99 -0.85 15.77
N THR A 31 19.99 -0.03 15.47
CA THR A 31 20.19 1.31 16.04
C THR A 31 19.22 2.35 15.45
N ALA A 32 18.14 1.91 14.81
CA ALA A 32 17.09 2.79 14.35
C ALA A 32 16.49 3.57 15.54
N PRO A 33 16.44 4.91 15.48
CA PRO A 33 15.84 5.73 16.54
C PRO A 33 14.43 5.23 16.91
N GLN A 34 14.11 5.20 18.20
CA GLN A 34 12.74 4.93 18.63
C GLN A 34 11.82 6.06 18.13
N PRO A 35 10.69 5.72 17.46
CA PRO A 35 9.77 6.74 16.97
C PRO A 35 9.06 7.42 18.15
N THR A 36 9.03 8.75 18.12
CA THR A 36 8.50 9.61 19.20
C THR A 36 7.01 9.91 19.07
N SER A 37 6.30 9.34 18.09
CA SER A 37 4.87 9.57 17.86
C SER A 37 4.10 8.27 17.65
N SER A 38 2.89 8.19 18.23
CA SER A 38 1.94 7.11 17.95
C SER A 38 1.57 7.11 16.46
N PRO A 39 1.38 5.93 15.84
CA PRO A 39 0.93 5.87 14.47
C PRO A 39 -0.49 6.43 14.33
N ALA A 40 -0.74 7.16 13.24
CA ALA A 40 -2.01 7.85 13.04
C ALA A 40 -3.19 6.88 12.79
N PHE A 41 -2.89 5.67 12.32
CA PHE A 41 -3.79 4.53 12.12
C PHE A 41 -3.01 3.25 11.83
N THR A 42 -3.71 2.12 11.83
CA THR A 42 -3.11 0.79 11.63
C THR A 42 -3.23 0.30 10.17
N PRO A 43 -2.40 -0.67 9.75
CA PRO A 43 -2.57 -1.37 8.49
C PRO A 43 -3.95 -2.03 8.32
N ALA A 44 -4.61 -2.46 9.41
CA ALA A 44 -5.95 -3.02 9.34
C ALA A 44 -6.99 -1.95 8.94
N GLN A 45 -6.90 -0.76 9.52
CA GLN A 45 -7.76 0.37 9.17
C GLN A 45 -7.55 0.83 7.72
N ALA A 46 -6.30 0.78 7.23
CA ALA A 46 -6.00 1.09 5.83
C ALA A 46 -6.64 0.07 4.86
N ARG A 47 -6.57 -1.24 5.17
CA ARG A 47 -7.24 -2.28 4.37
C ARG A 47 -8.76 -2.14 4.38
N GLU A 48 -9.34 -1.80 5.53
CA GLU A 48 -10.77 -1.53 5.64
C GLU A 48 -11.20 -0.36 4.75
N ALA A 49 -10.39 0.71 4.71
CA ALA A 49 -10.63 1.84 3.82
C ALA A 49 -10.63 1.43 2.34
N LEU A 50 -9.66 0.60 1.91
CA LEU A 50 -9.59 0.08 0.53
C LEU A 50 -10.75 -0.87 0.19
N ALA A 51 -11.18 -1.70 1.15
CA ALA A 51 -12.33 -2.58 1.01
C ALA A 51 -13.62 -1.78 0.83
N ARG A 52 -13.83 -0.76 1.69
CA ARG A 52 -14.96 0.17 1.58
C ARG A 52 -14.95 0.88 0.23
N TYR A 53 -13.80 1.40 -0.18
CA TYR A 53 -13.63 2.10 -1.44
C TYR A 53 -14.14 1.24 -2.61
N SER A 54 -13.61 0.03 -2.79
CA SER A 54 -13.98 -0.84 -3.91
C SER A 54 -15.48 -1.16 -3.90
N LYS A 55 -16.05 -1.46 -2.73
CA LYS A 55 -17.48 -1.75 -2.57
C LYS A 55 -18.37 -0.57 -2.96
N THR A 56 -18.09 0.61 -2.41
CA THR A 56 -18.92 1.80 -2.64
C THR A 56 -18.72 2.38 -4.03
N ASN A 57 -17.49 2.40 -4.55
CA ASN A 57 -17.20 2.81 -5.92
C ASN A 57 -17.96 1.91 -6.92
N ASN A 58 -17.94 0.59 -6.74
CA ASN A 58 -18.72 -0.32 -7.60
C ASN A 58 -20.21 -0.01 -7.57
N LEU A 59 -20.78 0.24 -6.39
CA LEU A 59 -22.19 0.61 -6.29
C LEU A 59 -22.47 1.92 -7.01
N ALA A 60 -21.64 2.95 -6.77
CA ALA A 60 -21.77 4.25 -7.40
C ALA A 60 -21.65 4.17 -8.93
N ARG A 61 -20.71 3.37 -9.45
CA ARG A 61 -20.51 3.20 -10.91
C ARG A 61 -21.66 2.42 -11.55
N LEU A 62 -22.17 1.37 -10.90
CA LEU A 62 -23.33 0.61 -11.39
C LEU A 62 -24.60 1.47 -11.46
N SER A 63 -24.80 2.39 -10.51
CA SER A 63 -25.97 3.25 -10.46
C SER A 63 -25.75 4.65 -11.03
N GLN A 64 -24.56 4.95 -11.57
CA GLN A 64 -24.10 6.29 -11.96
C GLN A 64 -24.37 7.37 -10.88
N ASP A 65 -24.26 6.99 -9.60
CA ASP A 65 -24.54 7.87 -8.46
C ASP A 65 -23.32 8.72 -8.10
N ARG A 66 -23.33 9.97 -8.58
CA ARG A 66 -22.27 10.96 -8.37
C ARG A 66 -22.08 11.34 -6.90
N ALA A 67 -23.13 11.31 -6.08
CA ALA A 67 -23.05 11.66 -4.66
C ALA A 67 -22.47 10.49 -3.84
N LEU A 68 -22.83 9.26 -4.20
CA LEU A 68 -22.21 8.08 -3.61
C LEU A 68 -20.72 7.99 -3.97
N LEU A 69 -20.36 8.36 -5.19
CA LEU A 69 -18.97 8.44 -5.65
C LEU A 69 -18.16 9.49 -4.84
N ASP A 70 -18.72 10.68 -4.62
CA ASP A 70 -18.12 11.75 -3.79
C ASP A 70 -17.85 11.29 -2.33
N SER A 71 -18.58 10.27 -1.85
CA SER A 71 -18.36 9.73 -0.50
C SER A 71 -17.11 8.83 -0.35
N VAL A 72 -16.43 8.52 -1.47
CA VAL A 72 -15.25 7.65 -1.54
C VAL A 72 -14.15 8.17 -2.46
N GLU A 73 -14.39 9.21 -3.25
CA GLU A 73 -13.39 9.85 -4.09
C GLU A 73 -13.35 11.34 -3.83
N GLY A 74 -12.15 11.89 -3.83
CA GLY A 74 -11.92 13.32 -3.73
C GLY A 74 -10.87 13.79 -4.72
N GLY A 75 -10.64 15.10 -4.76
CA GLY A 75 -9.56 15.69 -5.55
C GLY A 75 -9.59 15.29 -7.04
N PRO A 76 -8.42 15.12 -7.67
CA PRO A 76 -8.32 14.74 -9.08
C PRO A 76 -9.01 13.42 -9.43
N ARG A 77 -9.00 12.42 -8.54
CA ARG A 77 -9.65 11.13 -8.80
C ARG A 77 -11.16 11.27 -9.02
N TYR A 78 -11.84 12.06 -8.18
CA TYR A 78 -13.27 12.32 -8.34
C TYR A 78 -13.56 13.04 -9.65
N ALA A 79 -12.77 14.06 -9.99
CA ALA A 79 -12.92 14.81 -11.25
C ALA A 79 -12.77 13.90 -12.48
N MET A 80 -11.76 13.01 -12.48
CA MET A 80 -11.59 12.01 -13.55
C MET A 80 -12.79 11.06 -13.64
N SER A 81 -13.27 10.55 -12.50
CA SER A 81 -14.40 9.62 -12.52
C SER A 81 -15.72 10.28 -12.96
N LEU A 82 -15.91 11.57 -12.69
CA LEU A 82 -17.03 12.34 -13.26
C LEU A 82 -16.90 12.52 -14.77
N ALA A 83 -15.69 12.76 -15.26
CA ALA A 83 -15.42 12.84 -16.70
C ALA A 83 -15.74 11.50 -17.39
N ASP A 84 -15.33 10.36 -16.82
CA ASP A 84 -15.68 9.03 -17.34
C ASP A 84 -17.21 8.82 -17.42
N ILE A 85 -17.96 9.26 -16.39
CA ILE A 85 -19.42 9.16 -16.39
C ILE A 85 -20.02 10.05 -17.49
N GLN A 86 -19.51 11.27 -17.65
CA GLN A 86 -19.99 12.20 -18.66
C GLN A 86 -19.68 11.70 -20.09
N GLU A 87 -18.52 11.08 -20.29
CA GLU A 87 -18.15 10.45 -21.55
C GLU A 87 -19.12 9.29 -21.88
N ASP A 88 -19.34 8.38 -20.94
CA ASP A 88 -20.27 7.25 -21.12
C ASP A 88 -21.72 7.71 -21.39
N GLU A 89 -22.19 8.75 -20.67
CA GLU A 89 -23.51 9.36 -20.90
C GLU A 89 -23.64 9.99 -22.30
N ALA A 90 -22.54 10.44 -22.90
CA ALA A 90 -22.51 11.03 -24.23
C ALA A 90 -22.43 9.99 -25.36
N LEU A 91 -22.02 8.75 -25.07
CA LEU A 91 -22.00 7.66 -26.04
C LEU A 91 -23.42 7.18 -26.39
N PRO A 92 -23.68 6.78 -27.65
CA PRO A 92 -24.87 6.01 -28.00
C PRO A 92 -24.99 4.75 -27.13
N GLU A 93 -26.20 4.37 -26.72
CA GLU A 93 -26.41 3.22 -25.83
C GLU A 93 -25.79 1.92 -26.38
N ALA A 94 -25.79 1.73 -27.70
CA ALA A 94 -25.20 0.57 -28.36
C ALA A 94 -23.65 0.50 -28.25
N ASP A 95 -23.00 1.64 -27.97
CA ASP A 95 -21.55 1.76 -27.86
C ASP A 95 -21.07 1.76 -26.39
N ARG A 96 -22.00 1.74 -25.43
CA ARG A 96 -21.67 1.74 -23.99
C ARG A 96 -21.27 0.35 -23.55
N GLU A 97 -20.09 0.25 -22.94
CA GLU A 97 -19.62 -0.98 -22.33
C GLU A 97 -20.19 -1.15 -20.92
N PRO A 98 -20.82 -2.29 -20.59
CA PRO A 98 -21.34 -2.52 -19.25
C PRO A 98 -20.24 -2.46 -18.20
N TYR A 99 -20.45 -1.67 -17.15
CA TYR A 99 -19.53 -1.59 -16.02
C TYR A 99 -19.34 -2.96 -15.35
N ARG A 100 -18.07 -3.36 -15.14
CA ARG A 100 -17.71 -4.60 -14.45
C ARG A 100 -17.18 -4.30 -13.06
N PRO A 101 -17.86 -4.72 -11.99
CA PRO A 101 -17.37 -4.55 -10.63
C PRO A 101 -16.03 -5.24 -10.39
N TRP A 102 -15.21 -4.63 -9.54
CA TRP A 102 -13.86 -5.10 -9.26
C TRP A 102 -13.48 -4.88 -7.79
N SER A 103 -12.43 -5.55 -7.32
CA SER A 103 -11.85 -5.27 -6.00
C SER A 103 -10.35 -5.52 -5.98
N TYR A 104 -9.63 -4.80 -5.13
CA TYR A 104 -8.21 -5.05 -4.91
C TYR A 104 -7.97 -6.34 -4.12
N ASP A 105 -6.86 -7.04 -4.42
CA ASP A 105 -6.33 -8.07 -3.53
C ASP A 105 -5.63 -7.39 -2.34
N LEU A 106 -6.38 -7.24 -1.24
CA LEU A 106 -5.92 -6.57 -0.03
C LEU A 106 -4.80 -7.33 0.70
N SER A 107 -4.63 -8.62 0.42
CA SER A 107 -3.58 -9.45 1.01
C SER A 107 -2.23 -9.22 0.32
N ALA A 108 -2.25 -8.98 -0.99
CA ALA A 108 -1.09 -8.67 -1.82
C ALA A 108 -0.84 -7.14 -1.97
N THR A 109 -1.59 -6.30 -1.26
CA THR A 109 -1.45 -4.84 -1.31
C THR A 109 -0.35 -4.37 -0.33
N ASP A 110 0.67 -3.70 -0.87
CA ASP A 110 1.69 -3.02 -0.08
C ASP A 110 1.11 -1.72 0.51
N LEU A 111 1.36 -1.44 1.79
CA LEU A 111 0.81 -0.28 2.50
C LEU A 111 1.92 0.61 3.05
N TYR A 112 1.85 1.89 2.75
CA TYR A 112 2.80 2.92 3.21
C TYR A 112 2.06 3.95 4.04
N ILE A 113 2.07 3.73 5.36
CA ILE A 113 1.36 4.56 6.33
C ILE A 113 2.38 5.46 7.04
N PRO A 114 2.35 6.79 6.86
CA PRO A 114 3.25 7.68 7.55
C PRO A 114 2.87 7.83 9.03
N ARG A 115 3.85 8.14 9.86
CA ARG A 115 3.59 8.74 11.17
C ARG A 115 3.24 10.22 10.98
N LEU A 116 2.15 10.64 11.58
CA LEU A 116 1.63 12.00 11.43
C LEU A 116 1.69 12.71 12.78
N LYS A 117 2.00 14.01 12.74
CA LYS A 117 1.89 14.92 13.88
C LYS A 117 0.42 15.30 14.08
N ASP A 118 0.09 15.73 15.29
CA ASP A 118 -1.25 16.22 15.62
C ASP A 118 -1.67 17.35 14.66
N GLY A 119 -2.91 17.28 14.20
CA GLY A 119 -3.48 18.24 13.25
C GLY A 119 -3.12 18.00 11.78
N GLN A 120 -2.19 17.09 11.46
CA GLN A 120 -1.94 16.70 10.07
C GLN A 120 -3.09 15.84 9.53
N GLN A 121 -3.43 16.04 8.26
CA GLN A 121 -4.43 15.22 7.58
C GLN A 121 -3.96 13.77 7.52
N ARG A 122 -4.86 12.83 7.84
CA ARG A 122 -4.58 11.40 7.76
C ARG A 122 -4.58 10.94 6.31
N TRP A 123 -3.50 10.30 5.88
CA TRP A 123 -3.35 9.78 4.53
C TRP A 123 -2.43 8.55 4.53
N PHE A 124 -2.55 7.70 3.51
CA PHE A 124 -1.58 6.64 3.20
C PHE A 124 -1.48 6.44 1.70
N ALA A 125 -0.35 5.86 1.28
CA ALA A 125 -0.23 5.26 -0.04
C ALA A 125 -0.42 3.74 0.04
N ALA A 126 -0.95 3.15 -1.02
CA ALA A 126 -0.99 1.71 -1.21
C ALA A 126 -0.52 1.36 -2.62
N VAL A 127 0.11 0.21 -2.79
CA VAL A 127 0.48 -0.30 -4.11
C VAL A 127 -0.19 -1.64 -4.33
N THR A 128 -0.96 -1.72 -5.42
CA THR A 128 -1.59 -2.95 -5.88
C THR A 128 -0.91 -3.41 -7.16
N ARG A 129 -0.94 -4.72 -7.42
CA ARG A 129 -0.35 -5.32 -8.62
C ARG A 129 -1.42 -6.02 -9.43
N ALA A 130 -1.29 -5.99 -10.74
CA ALA A 130 -2.24 -6.59 -11.68
C ALA A 130 -1.52 -7.30 -12.83
N GLY A 131 -2.29 -8.08 -13.60
CA GLY A 131 -1.78 -8.95 -14.64
C GLY A 131 -1.35 -10.32 -14.12
N SER A 132 -1.30 -11.31 -15.02
CA SER A 132 -0.96 -12.70 -14.66
C SER A 132 0.45 -12.87 -14.10
N LEU A 133 1.36 -11.96 -14.42
CA LEU A 133 2.74 -11.94 -13.94
C LEU A 133 3.00 -10.79 -12.96
N GLN A 134 1.95 -10.12 -12.46
CA GLN A 134 2.06 -8.92 -11.63
C GLN A 134 2.88 -7.80 -12.28
N GLN A 135 2.87 -7.74 -13.61
CA GLN A 135 3.69 -6.83 -14.40
C GLN A 135 3.15 -5.40 -14.44
N TYR A 136 2.02 -5.12 -13.80
CA TYR A 136 1.46 -3.78 -13.66
C TYR A 136 1.40 -3.43 -12.19
N ALA A 137 1.67 -2.17 -11.87
CA ALA A 137 1.47 -1.63 -10.53
C ALA A 137 0.54 -0.42 -10.58
N ARG A 138 -0.30 -0.27 -9.55
CA ARG A 138 -1.10 0.93 -9.35
C ARG A 138 -0.80 1.49 -7.96
N VAL A 139 -0.38 2.74 -7.91
CA VAL A 139 -0.23 3.51 -6.68
C VAL A 139 -1.57 4.18 -6.37
N LEU A 140 -2.06 3.97 -5.16
CA LEU A 140 -3.29 4.56 -4.62
C LEU A 140 -2.90 5.55 -3.53
N ILE A 141 -3.45 6.76 -3.56
CA ILE A 141 -3.35 7.69 -2.44
C ILE A 141 -4.73 7.85 -1.81
N MET A 142 -4.82 7.46 -0.54
CA MET A 142 -6.02 7.56 0.27
C MET A 142 -5.82 8.68 1.29
N ALA A 143 -6.79 9.58 1.42
CA ALA A 143 -6.78 10.64 2.42
C ALA A 143 -8.11 10.65 3.18
N GLN A 144 -8.06 10.99 4.46
CA GLN A 144 -9.26 11.21 5.24
C GLN A 144 -9.75 12.63 4.99
N SER A 145 -11.00 12.76 4.55
CA SER A 145 -11.68 14.03 4.36
C SER A 145 -11.64 14.87 5.63
N THR A 146 -11.30 16.14 5.50
CA THR A 146 -11.31 17.07 6.64
C THR A 146 -12.74 17.40 7.07
N GLN A 147 -13.72 17.25 6.18
CA GLN A 147 -15.14 17.53 6.41
C GLN A 147 -15.89 16.30 6.91
N SER A 148 -15.97 15.23 6.11
CA SER A 148 -16.77 14.04 6.40
C SER A 148 -16.09 13.05 7.35
N LYS A 149 -14.76 13.19 7.54
CA LYS A 149 -13.89 12.22 8.21
C LYS A 149 -13.91 10.82 7.57
N GLN A 150 -14.43 10.68 6.36
CA GLN A 150 -14.38 9.43 5.60
C GLN A 150 -13.06 9.31 4.85
N TRP A 151 -12.65 8.08 4.55
CA TRP A 151 -11.53 7.82 3.65
C TRP A 151 -11.97 7.95 2.19
N GLU A 152 -11.22 8.75 1.45
CA GLU A 152 -11.41 9.02 0.03
C GLU A 152 -10.14 8.63 -0.74
N MET A 153 -10.29 8.05 -1.93
CA MET A 153 -9.20 7.95 -2.90
C MET A 153 -9.05 9.29 -3.60
N VAL A 154 -7.87 9.90 -3.50
CA VAL A 154 -7.65 11.26 -4.03
C VAL A 154 -6.83 11.28 -5.32
N THR A 155 -5.99 10.26 -5.53
CA THR A 155 -5.27 10.05 -6.80
C THR A 155 -4.88 8.59 -6.98
N THR A 156 -4.69 8.21 -8.24
CA THR A 156 -4.21 6.91 -8.69
C THR A 156 -3.15 7.11 -9.76
N ILE A 157 -2.06 6.36 -9.70
CA ILE A 157 -1.01 6.34 -10.74
C ILE A 157 -0.83 4.90 -11.21
N ASP A 158 -1.00 4.68 -12.50
CA ASP A 158 -0.73 3.39 -13.14
C ASP A 158 0.71 3.35 -13.67
N LEU A 159 1.38 2.22 -13.45
CA LEU A 159 2.74 1.96 -13.88
C LEU A 159 2.77 0.66 -14.69
N ASP A 160 3.26 0.77 -15.93
CA ASP A 160 3.44 -0.37 -16.83
C ASP A 160 4.64 -1.25 -16.46
N ASP A 161 5.48 -0.77 -15.54
CA ASP A 161 6.64 -1.48 -15.01
C ASP A 161 6.77 -1.21 -13.50
N PRO A 162 6.55 -2.23 -12.65
CA PRO A 162 6.70 -2.11 -11.21
C PRO A 162 8.12 -1.76 -10.74
N GLU A 163 9.15 -1.93 -11.58
CA GLU A 163 10.52 -1.51 -11.25
C GLU A 163 10.65 0.03 -11.13
N GLN A 164 9.70 0.79 -11.68
CA GLN A 164 9.63 2.25 -11.52
C GLN A 164 9.17 2.68 -10.12
N LEU A 165 8.66 1.77 -9.30
CA LEU A 165 8.24 2.10 -7.94
C LEU A 165 9.45 2.52 -7.09
N PRO A 166 9.39 3.69 -6.43
CA PRO A 166 10.46 4.08 -5.53
C PRO A 166 10.51 3.15 -4.32
N GLN A 167 11.72 2.92 -3.82
CA GLN A 167 11.91 2.24 -2.54
C GLN A 167 11.47 3.17 -1.41
N ILE A 168 10.38 2.81 -0.71
CA ILE A 168 9.90 3.58 0.44
C ILE A 168 10.51 3.01 1.72
N ALA A 169 11.25 3.84 2.45
CA ALA A 169 11.84 3.47 3.72
C ALA A 169 10.75 3.27 4.80
N LEU A 170 10.82 2.15 5.51
CA LEU A 170 9.95 1.85 6.64
C LEU A 170 10.75 1.92 7.96
N ASP A 171 10.08 2.34 9.03
CA ASP A 171 10.63 2.26 10.38
C ASP A 171 10.53 0.84 10.96
N LYS A 172 11.06 0.66 12.17
CA LYS A 172 11.08 -0.64 12.85
C LYS A 172 9.70 -1.26 13.14
N ASP A 173 8.63 -0.46 13.09
CA ASP A 173 7.25 -0.89 13.33
C ASP A 173 6.46 -1.02 12.01
N GLY A 174 7.12 -0.81 10.86
CA GLY A 174 6.54 -0.94 9.52
C GLY A 174 5.84 0.31 8.99
N TYR A 175 6.05 1.48 9.58
CA TYR A 175 5.47 2.75 9.09
C TYR A 175 6.41 3.47 8.14
N ALA A 176 5.85 4.15 7.14
CA ALA A 176 6.61 4.93 6.16
C ALA A 176 7.37 6.08 6.84
N THR A 177 8.65 6.19 6.54
CA THR A 177 9.55 7.21 7.08
C THR A 177 9.48 8.45 6.20
N ALA A 178 9.11 9.59 6.80
CA ALA A 178 9.12 10.86 6.10
C ALA A 178 10.57 11.26 5.76
N VAL A 179 10.75 11.82 4.56
CA VAL A 179 12.01 12.45 4.19
C VAL A 179 12.18 13.76 4.96
N ASP A 180 13.41 14.07 5.37
CA ASP A 180 13.73 15.37 5.97
C ASP A 180 13.46 16.49 4.94
N ALA A 181 12.63 17.47 5.32
CA ALA A 181 12.27 18.59 4.47
C ALA A 181 13.47 19.47 4.08
N THR A 182 14.55 19.39 4.84
CA THR A 182 15.81 20.12 4.61
C THR A 182 16.87 19.26 3.89
N SER A 183 16.54 18.01 3.52
CA SER A 183 17.48 17.14 2.86
C SER A 183 17.95 17.71 1.53
N SER A 184 19.26 17.81 1.35
CA SER A 184 19.91 18.14 0.08
C SER A 184 20.09 16.92 -0.84
N SER A 185 19.65 15.72 -0.40
CA SER A 185 19.75 14.48 -1.19
C SER A 185 18.65 14.34 -2.25
N LEU A 186 17.70 15.27 -2.29
CA LEU A 186 16.57 15.24 -3.22
C LEU A 186 16.89 16.01 -4.49
N ALA A 187 16.36 15.52 -5.63
CA ALA A 187 16.49 16.20 -6.92
C ALA A 187 15.84 17.60 -6.95
N ALA A 188 14.87 17.84 -6.05
CA ALA A 188 14.24 19.13 -5.85
C ALA A 188 13.96 19.36 -4.35
N PRO A 189 14.01 20.62 -3.85
CA PRO A 189 13.61 20.92 -2.48
C PRO A 189 12.18 20.47 -2.16
N VAL A 190 11.94 19.92 -0.97
CA VAL A 190 10.58 19.46 -0.58
C VAL A 190 9.54 20.57 -0.69
N GLY A 191 9.94 21.82 -0.41
CA GLY A 191 9.06 23.00 -0.49
C GLY A 191 8.51 23.28 -1.89
N VAL A 192 9.16 22.81 -2.96
CA VAL A 192 8.68 23.04 -4.34
C VAL A 192 7.81 21.89 -4.87
N LEU A 193 7.87 20.70 -4.26
CA LEU A 193 7.18 19.51 -4.75
C LEU A 193 5.67 19.70 -4.83
N ARG A 194 5.06 20.33 -3.81
CA ARG A 194 3.61 20.57 -3.82
C ARG A 194 3.20 21.45 -4.99
N SER A 195 3.94 22.54 -5.21
CA SER A 195 3.66 23.50 -6.29
C SER A 195 3.84 22.82 -7.65
N ALA A 196 4.93 22.08 -7.83
CA ALA A 196 5.22 21.35 -9.07
C ALA A 196 4.17 20.28 -9.39
N VAL A 197 3.70 19.51 -8.40
CA VAL A 197 2.62 18.52 -8.62
C VAL A 197 1.31 19.21 -8.97
N THR A 198 0.98 20.30 -8.28
CA THR A 198 -0.26 21.04 -8.57
C THR A 198 -0.24 21.67 -9.96
N ASP A 199 0.89 22.24 -10.34
CA ASP A 199 1.11 22.80 -11.66
C ASP A 199 1.03 21.72 -12.75
N ASN A 200 1.63 20.55 -12.55
CA ASN A 200 1.49 19.43 -13.49
C ASN A 200 0.02 19.06 -13.76
N TYR A 201 -0.83 19.05 -12.74
CA TYR A 201 -2.27 18.81 -12.91
C TYR A 201 -3.01 19.99 -13.58
N ALA A 202 -2.54 21.22 -13.40
CA ALA A 202 -3.22 22.43 -13.90
C ALA A 202 -2.82 22.79 -15.34
N THR A 203 -1.53 22.66 -15.68
CA THR A 203 -0.92 23.17 -16.92
C THR A 203 -0.17 22.08 -17.70
N GLY A 204 0.16 20.95 -17.08
CA GLY A 204 1.05 19.95 -17.65
C GLY A 204 2.52 20.10 -17.24
N GLY A 205 2.88 21.10 -16.44
CA GLY A 205 4.23 21.28 -15.90
C GLY A 205 5.06 22.37 -16.59
N GLU A 206 4.44 23.52 -16.93
CA GLU A 206 5.12 24.66 -17.58
C GLU A 206 5.93 25.55 -16.62
#